data_AF-A0A0S8KMZ6-F1
#
_entry.id   AF-A0A0S8KMZ6-F1
#
_cell.length_a   1.000
_cell.length_b   1.000
_cell.length_c   1.000
_cell.angle_alpha   90.00
_cell.angle_beta   90.00
_cell.angle_gamma   90.00
#
_symmetry.space_group_name_H-M   'P 1'
#
loop_
_entity.id
_entity.type
_entity.pdbx_description
1 polymer ?
#
loop_
_entity_poly.entity_id
_entity_poly.type
_entity_poly.pdbx_seq_one_letter_code
_entity_poly.pdbx_strand_id
1 'polypeptide(L)'
;MLQKGKIVSLFVALSFAAGCGKAAKNQTVRIAENGLAKAVIVIAEDAAEPEQHAAAELADFLRQITGGKFEIEKAPAAGQSRLLVGPGAAKLAVADFSIEGLGADGIVMRTAGSDLILAGGHPRGTL
;
A
#
# COMPACT_ATOMS: atom_id res chain seq x y z
N MET A 1 74.23 16.57 -12.57
CA MET A 1 73.47 17.66 -13.21
C MET A 1 72.11 17.08 -13.59
N LEU A 2 71.06 17.31 -12.78
CA LEU A 2 69.97 18.27 -13.04
C LEU A 2 69.24 17.94 -14.36
N GLN A 3 67.97 17.50 -14.39
CA GLN A 3 66.80 18.23 -13.88
C GLN A 3 65.66 17.32 -13.42
N LYS A 4 64.96 17.85 -12.41
CA LYS A 4 63.68 17.43 -11.85
C LYS A 4 62.54 17.82 -12.82
N GLY A 5 61.60 16.91 -13.05
CA GLY A 5 60.35 17.20 -13.75
C GLY A 5 59.19 16.53 -13.01
N LYS A 6 58.59 17.24 -12.06
CA LYS A 6 57.37 16.85 -11.36
C LYS A 6 56.20 16.89 -12.35
N ILE A 7 55.58 15.75 -12.63
CA ILE A 7 54.19 15.67 -13.10
C ILE A 7 53.57 14.52 -12.30
N VAL A 8 53.30 14.76 -11.02
CA VAL A 8 51.94 15.07 -10.53
C VAL A 8 50.94 14.06 -11.09
N SER A 9 50.88 12.93 -10.39
CA SER A 9 49.67 12.36 -9.81
C SER A 9 48.44 12.36 -10.74
N LEU A 10 48.27 11.27 -11.49
CA LEU A 10 46.96 10.88 -12.00
C LEU A 10 46.53 9.60 -11.27
N PHE A 11 46.08 9.76 -10.03
CA PHE A 11 45.30 8.75 -9.33
C PHE A 11 43.95 8.63 -10.04
N VAL A 12 43.87 7.72 -11.02
CA VAL A 12 42.57 7.25 -11.52
C VAL A 12 41.99 6.36 -10.43
N ALA A 13 41.34 6.98 -9.46
CA ALA A 13 40.48 6.28 -8.52
C ALA A 13 39.27 5.79 -9.34
N LEU A 14 39.34 4.53 -9.75
CA LEU A 14 38.22 3.82 -10.34
C LEU A 14 37.17 3.63 -9.23
N SER A 15 36.33 4.66 -9.05
CA SER A 15 35.16 4.60 -8.18
C SER A 15 34.19 3.59 -8.80
N PHE A 16 34.31 2.34 -8.38
CA PHE A 16 33.29 1.33 -8.61
C PHE A 16 32.06 1.80 -7.85
N ALA A 17 31.16 2.49 -8.55
CA ALA A 17 29.88 2.89 -8.03
C ALA A 17 29.15 1.62 -7.62
N ALA A 18 29.20 1.30 -6.33
CA ALA A 18 28.33 0.31 -5.72
C ALA A 18 26.91 0.80 -5.98
N GLY A 19 26.27 0.21 -6.99
CA GLY A 19 24.87 0.43 -7.29
C GLY A 19 24.09 0.10 -6.03
N CYS A 20 23.68 1.15 -5.31
CA CYS A 20 22.78 1.04 -4.18
C CYS A 20 21.38 0.79 -4.77
N GLY A 21 21.19 -0.41 -5.31
CA GLY A 21 19.86 -0.92 -5.60
C GLY A 21 19.15 -0.99 -4.26
N LYS A 22 18.28 -0.03 -3.98
CA LYS A 22 17.28 -0.18 -2.92
C LYS A 22 16.51 -1.43 -3.28
N ALA A 23 16.82 -2.55 -2.62
CA ALA A 23 15.97 -3.72 -2.67
C ALA A 23 14.58 -3.25 -2.24
N ALA A 24 13.65 -3.20 -3.20
CA ALA A 24 12.26 -2.89 -2.90
C ALA A 24 11.83 -3.96 -1.89
N LYS A 25 11.64 -3.54 -0.63
CA LYS A 25 11.16 -4.42 0.42
C LYS A 25 9.74 -4.78 -0.01
N ASN A 26 9.56 -5.93 -0.64
CA ASN A 26 8.25 -6.40 -1.07
C ASN A 26 7.47 -6.74 0.21
N GLN A 27 6.78 -5.75 0.76
CA GLN A 27 6.07 -5.89 2.02
C GLN A 27 4.80 -6.68 1.74
N THR A 28 4.84 -7.96 2.09
CA THR A 28 3.65 -8.81 2.11
C THR A 28 2.67 -8.25 3.14
N VAL A 29 1.48 -7.85 2.69
CA VAL A 29 0.37 -7.48 3.57
C VAL A 29 -0.20 -8.76 4.16
N ARG A 30 -0.05 -8.95 5.47
CA ARG A 30 -0.57 -10.13 6.16
C ARG A 30 -1.96 -9.82 6.70
N ILE A 31 -2.96 -10.44 6.09
CA ILE A 31 -4.37 -10.17 6.41
C ILE A 31 -4.90 -11.12 7.50
N ALA A 32 -4.41 -12.36 7.55
CA ALA A 32 -4.76 -13.34 8.56
C ALA A 32 -3.60 -14.32 8.81
N GLU A 33 -3.62 -14.94 9.99
CA GLU A 33 -2.67 -15.99 10.38
C GLU A 33 -3.27 -16.84 11.50
N ASN A 34 -3.17 -18.17 11.39
CA ASN A 34 -3.61 -19.14 12.41
C ASN A 34 -5.06 -18.91 12.90
N GLY A 35 -5.97 -18.65 11.96
CA GLY A 35 -7.39 -18.45 12.29
C GLY A 35 -7.74 -17.04 12.82
N LEU A 36 -6.78 -16.11 12.83
CA LEU A 36 -6.95 -14.78 13.40
C LEU A 36 -6.71 -13.70 12.35
N ALA A 37 -7.54 -12.65 12.39
CA ALA A 37 -7.31 -11.45 11.60
C ALA A 37 -6.01 -10.75 12.06
N LYS A 38 -5.21 -10.32 11.08
CA LYS A 38 -3.98 -9.52 11.27
C LYS A 38 -4.06 -8.15 10.60
N ALA A 39 -5.17 -7.90 9.91
CA ALA A 39 -5.50 -6.63 9.32
C ALA A 39 -6.86 -6.12 9.82
N VAL A 40 -7.01 -4.80 9.76
CA VAL A 40 -8.28 -4.10 10.00
C VAL A 40 -8.83 -3.62 8.66
N ILE A 41 -10.15 -3.61 8.51
CA ILE A 41 -10.81 -2.97 7.37
C ILE A 41 -11.05 -1.50 7.73
N VAL A 42 -10.62 -0.58 6.87
CA VAL A 42 -10.77 0.85 7.10
C VAL A 42 -11.58 1.46 5.97
N ILE A 43 -12.61 2.20 6.33
CA ILE A 43 -13.41 3.05 5.44
C ILE A 43 -13.22 4.51 5.84
N ALA A 44 -13.56 5.45 4.95
CA ALA A 44 -13.58 6.87 5.31
C ALA A 44 -14.74 7.18 6.28
N GLU A 45 -14.63 8.27 7.05
CA GLU A 45 -15.69 8.70 7.97
C GLU A 45 -17.02 8.97 7.23
N ASP A 46 -16.88 9.56 6.03
CA ASP A 46 -17.93 9.92 5.08
C ASP A 46 -18.12 8.90 3.94
N ALA A 47 -17.67 7.66 4.15
CA ALA A 47 -17.79 6.59 3.15
C ALA A 47 -19.23 6.42 2.65
N ALA A 48 -19.40 6.28 1.33
CA ALA A 48 -20.71 6.10 0.72
C ALA A 48 -21.33 4.73 1.05
N GLU A 49 -22.66 4.59 0.90
CA GLU A 49 -23.37 3.33 1.18
C GLU A 49 -22.77 2.11 0.45
N PRO A 50 -22.39 2.19 -0.85
CA PRO A 50 -21.69 1.10 -1.52
C PRO A 50 -20.37 0.69 -0.86
N GLU A 51 -19.60 1.67 -0.36
CA GLU A 51 -18.30 1.41 0.29
C GLU A 51 -18.47 0.77 1.67
N GLN A 52 -19.48 1.22 2.43
CA GLN A 52 -19.86 0.61 3.71
C GLN A 52 -20.33 -0.83 3.52
N HIS A 53 -21.14 -1.07 2.49
CA HIS A 53 -21.61 -2.40 2.15
C HIS A 53 -20.47 -3.32 1.70
N ALA A 54 -19.57 -2.84 0.84
CA ALA A 54 -18.37 -3.57 0.42
C ALA A 54 -17.49 -3.96 1.62
N ALA A 55 -17.30 -3.05 2.58
CA ALA A 55 -16.53 -3.33 3.79
C ALA A 55 -17.18 -4.42 4.66
N ALA A 56 -18.51 -4.40 4.80
CA ALA A 56 -19.25 -5.41 5.55
C ALA A 56 -19.16 -6.79 4.88
N GLU A 57 -19.39 -6.88 3.57
CA GLU A 57 -19.26 -8.12 2.82
C GLU A 57 -17.84 -8.68 2.85
N LEU A 58 -16.83 -7.81 2.71
CA LEU A 58 -15.43 -8.19 2.82
C LEU A 58 -15.13 -8.79 4.21
N ALA A 59 -15.59 -8.16 5.29
CA ALA A 59 -15.40 -8.66 6.65
C ALA A 59 -16.04 -10.06 6.82
N ASP A 60 -17.26 -10.23 6.30
CA ASP A 60 -17.98 -11.50 6.38
C ASP A 60 -17.33 -12.62 5.57
N PHE A 61 -16.88 -12.33 4.35
CA PHE A 61 -16.18 -13.32 3.52
C PHE A 61 -14.82 -13.69 4.12
N LEU A 62 -14.05 -12.71 4.60
CA LEU A 62 -12.77 -12.99 5.24
C LEU A 62 -12.95 -13.80 6.53
N ARG A 63 -14.00 -13.55 7.30
CA ARG A 63 -14.35 -14.39 8.46
C ARG A 63 -14.66 -15.83 8.05
N GLN A 64 -15.44 -16.04 7.00
CA GLN A 64 -15.74 -17.38 6.50
C GLN A 64 -14.50 -18.12 5.99
N ILE A 65 -13.61 -17.41 5.28
CA ILE A 65 -12.38 -17.98 4.71
C ILE A 65 -11.35 -18.30 5.79
N THR A 66 -11.19 -17.41 6.77
CA THR A 66 -10.06 -17.47 7.71
C THR A 66 -10.45 -17.93 9.10
N GLY A 67 -11.73 -17.87 9.48
CA GLY A 67 -12.21 -18.03 10.86
C GLY A 67 -11.99 -16.79 11.75
N GLY A 68 -11.20 -15.81 11.30
CA GLY A 68 -10.87 -14.61 12.08
C GLY A 68 -11.93 -13.51 11.97
N LYS A 69 -12.16 -12.77 13.06
CA LYS A 69 -13.01 -11.58 13.04
C LYS A 69 -12.20 -10.38 12.53
N PHE A 70 -12.66 -9.75 11.46
CA PHE A 70 -12.11 -8.50 10.93
C PHE A 70 -12.96 -7.32 11.43
N GLU A 71 -12.35 -6.41 12.17
CA GLU A 71 -13.01 -5.17 12.59
C GLU A 71 -13.06 -4.17 11.42
N ILE A 72 -14.11 -3.34 11.41
CA ILE A 72 -14.26 -2.22 10.48
C ILE A 72 -14.12 -0.92 11.27
N GLU A 73 -13.15 -0.10 10.89
CA GLU A 73 -12.86 1.18 11.53
C GLU A 73 -13.00 2.35 10.54
N LYS A 74 -13.36 3.52 11.05
CA LYS A 74 -13.41 4.77 10.27
C LYS A 74 -12.17 5.65 10.45
N ALA A 75 -11.31 5.28 11.38
CA ALA A 75 -10.10 6.00 11.75
C ALA A 75 -8.85 5.18 11.41
N PRO A 76 -7.67 5.81 11.30
CA PRO A 76 -6.45 5.09 11.01
C PRO A 76 -6.04 4.21 12.20
N ALA A 77 -6.04 2.89 12.02
CA ALA A 77 -5.38 1.98 12.95
C ALA A 77 -3.86 1.98 12.70
N ALA A 78 -3.08 2.49 13.65
CA ALA A 78 -1.63 2.48 13.57
C ALA A 78 -1.06 1.11 13.98
N GLY A 79 -0.04 0.63 13.25
CA GLY A 79 0.73 -0.56 13.64
C GLY A 79 0.16 -1.91 13.19
N GLN A 80 -0.94 -1.93 12.43
CA GLN A 80 -1.52 -3.13 11.82
C GLN A 80 -1.60 -2.99 10.31
N SER A 81 -1.70 -4.11 9.59
CA SER A 81 -2.02 -4.06 8.15
C SER A 81 -3.44 -3.51 7.96
N ARG A 82 -3.67 -2.70 6.93
CA ARG A 82 -4.98 -2.09 6.68
C ARG A 82 -5.53 -2.52 5.33
N LEU A 83 -6.80 -2.87 5.28
CA LEU A 83 -7.57 -3.06 4.07
C LEU A 83 -8.39 -1.79 3.84
N LEU A 84 -7.90 -0.90 2.98
CA LEU A 84 -8.47 0.42 2.75
C LEU A 84 -9.57 0.29 1.69
N VAL A 85 -10.83 0.32 2.12
CA VAL A 85 -12.00 0.14 1.25
C VAL A 85 -12.55 1.51 0.85
N GLY A 86 -12.56 1.75 -0.47
CA GLY A 86 -13.04 2.98 -1.09
C GLY A 86 -11.96 4.07 -1.26
N PRO A 87 -12.19 5.02 -2.20
CA PRO A 87 -11.27 6.11 -2.52
C PRO A 87 -10.93 7.00 -1.33
N GLY A 88 -11.86 7.22 -0.40
CA GLY A 88 -11.60 8.03 0.80
C GLY A 88 -10.56 7.38 1.72
N ALA A 89 -10.71 6.07 1.99
CA ALA A 89 -9.76 5.32 2.82
C ALA A 89 -8.39 5.17 2.15
N ALA A 90 -8.35 5.01 0.83
CA ALA A 90 -7.10 4.88 0.06
C ALA A 90 -6.15 6.08 0.24
N LYS A 91 -6.69 7.26 0.54
CA LYS A 91 -5.91 8.48 0.82
C LYS A 91 -5.04 8.38 2.09
N LEU A 92 -5.34 7.44 2.98
CA LEU A 92 -4.52 7.17 4.17
C LEU A 92 -3.17 6.50 3.84
N ALA A 93 -3.03 5.91 2.66
CA ALA A 93 -1.76 5.35 2.17
C ALA A 93 -1.14 6.20 1.06
N VAL A 94 -1.96 6.81 0.20
CA VAL A 94 -1.52 7.63 -0.93
C VAL A 94 -2.33 8.92 -0.94
N ALA A 95 -1.77 10.02 -0.44
CA ALA A 95 -2.51 11.27 -0.19
C ALA A 95 -3.24 11.83 -1.43
N ASP A 96 -2.66 11.65 -2.61
CA ASP A 96 -3.18 12.07 -3.92
C ASP A 96 -3.92 10.95 -4.67
N PHE A 97 -4.38 9.91 -3.96
CA PHE A 97 -5.16 8.84 -4.58
C PHE A 97 -6.39 9.38 -5.31
N SER A 98 -6.55 8.96 -6.56
CA SER A 98 -7.66 9.35 -7.43
C SER A 98 -8.26 8.14 -8.12
N ILE A 99 -9.57 8.20 -8.34
CA ILE A 99 -10.36 7.25 -9.14
C ILE A 99 -10.74 7.83 -10.50
N GLU A 100 -10.20 8.99 -10.86
CA GLU A 100 -10.46 9.64 -12.14
C GLU A 100 -10.02 8.74 -13.30
N GLY A 101 -10.88 8.62 -14.32
CA GLY A 101 -10.61 7.77 -15.48
C GLY A 101 -10.85 6.27 -15.30
N LEU A 102 -11.23 5.79 -14.11
CA LEU A 102 -11.59 4.37 -13.90
C LEU A 102 -12.91 3.98 -14.57
N GLY A 103 -13.82 4.92 -14.78
CA GLY A 103 -15.20 4.62 -15.20
C GLY A 103 -16.02 3.98 -14.06
N ALA A 104 -17.23 3.53 -14.39
CA ALA A 104 -18.23 3.15 -13.38
C ALA A 104 -17.94 1.85 -12.63
N ASP A 105 -17.24 0.91 -13.28
CA ASP A 105 -16.93 -0.42 -12.76
C ASP A 105 -15.40 -0.66 -12.70
N GLY A 106 -14.59 0.40 -12.88
CA GLY A 106 -13.14 0.29 -12.80
C GLY A 106 -12.67 0.17 -11.35
N ILE A 107 -11.70 -0.71 -11.12
CA ILE A 107 -11.18 -1.04 -9.79
C ILE A 107 -9.67 -0.83 -9.68
N VAL A 108 -9.21 -0.56 -8.48
CA VAL A 108 -7.81 -0.51 -8.08
C VAL A 108 -7.63 -1.44 -6.89
N MET A 109 -6.79 -2.45 -7.09
CA MET A 109 -6.30 -3.34 -6.03
C MET A 109 -4.78 -3.30 -6.03
N ARG A 110 -4.17 -2.71 -5.00
CA ARG A 110 -2.71 -2.61 -4.90
C ARG A 110 -2.23 -2.46 -3.47
N THR A 111 -1.00 -2.87 -3.21
CA THR A 111 -0.35 -2.65 -1.93
C THR A 111 0.37 -1.31 -1.88
N ALA A 112 0.38 -0.67 -0.71
CA ALA A 112 1.13 0.54 -0.40
C ALA A 112 1.74 0.39 1.00
N GLY A 113 3.01 -0.03 1.07
CA GLY A 113 3.62 -0.41 2.34
C GLY A 113 2.93 -1.63 2.96
N SER A 114 2.39 -1.49 4.17
CA SER A 114 1.59 -2.51 4.87
C SER A 114 0.08 -2.42 4.58
N ASP A 115 -0.33 -1.56 3.66
CA ASP A 115 -1.74 -1.37 3.31
C ASP A 115 -2.10 -2.09 2.02
N LEU A 116 -3.33 -2.58 1.93
CA LEU A 116 -3.98 -3.02 0.70
C LEU A 116 -5.09 -2.02 0.38
N ILE A 117 -4.97 -1.33 -0.75
CA ILE A 117 -6.01 -0.46 -1.29
C ILE A 117 -6.98 -1.32 -2.09
N LEU A 118 -8.27 -1.18 -1.80
CA LEU A 118 -9.42 -1.77 -2.49
C LEU A 118 -10.41 -0.66 -2.78
N ALA A 119 -10.30 -0.03 -3.95
CA ALA A 119 -11.12 1.13 -4.29
C ALA A 119 -11.55 1.08 -5.75
N GLY A 120 -12.72 1.61 -6.08
CA GLY A 120 -13.14 1.72 -7.47
C GLY A 120 -13.90 3.00 -7.78
N GLY A 121 -14.18 3.17 -9.07
CA GLY A 121 -14.97 4.28 -9.57
C GLY A 121 -16.44 4.19 -9.13
N HIS A 122 -17.08 5.33 -8.96
CA HIS A 122 -18.50 5.38 -8.63
C HIS A 122 -19.38 5.02 -9.84
N PRO A 123 -20.56 4.40 -9.63
CA PRO A 123 -21.19 4.16 -8.33
C PRO A 123 -20.86 2.80 -7.69
N ARG A 124 -20.26 1.86 -8.42
CA ARG A 124 -20.19 0.45 -7.98
C ARG A 124 -18.79 -0.14 -7.92
N GLY A 125 -17.76 0.49 -8.48
CA GLY A 125 -16.44 -0.16 -8.58
C GLY A 125 -15.79 -0.58 -7.24
N THR A 126 -16.25 -0.06 -6.10
CA THR A 126 -15.76 -0.52 -4.78
C THR A 126 -16.48 -1.80 -4.30
N LEU A 127 -17.70 -2.09 -4.78
CA LEU A 127 -18.46 -3.32 -4.53
C LEU A 127 -18.03 -4.43 -5.49
#